data_AF-A0A9P4U6U3-F1
#
_entry.id   AF-A0A9P4U6U3-F1
#
_cell.length_a   1.000
_cell.length_b   1.000
_cell.length_c   1.000
_cell.angle_alpha   90.00
_cell.angle_beta   90.00
_cell.angle_gamma   90.00
#
_symmetry.space_group_name_H-M   'P 1'
#
loop_
_entity.id
_entity.type
_entity.pdbx_description
1 polymer ?
#
loop_
_entity_poly.entity_id
_entity_poly.type
_entity_poly.pdbx_seq_one_letter_code
_entity_poly.pdbx_strand_id
1 'polypeptide(L)' 'MRNPGYVTTNQPRESPVSIPVLKISGLYHLWLDDTTTGYLPYQLSNIDASAYTKSDCTGSPARLKYGSVTPLTKRV' A
#
# COMPACT_ATOMS: atom_id res chain seq x y z
N MET A 1 -7.77 -14.89 7.23
CA MET A 1 -7.95 -14.63 8.68
C MET A 1 -7.63 -13.16 8.95
N ARG A 2 -8.24 -12.50 9.94
CA ARG A 2 -7.92 -11.11 10.32
C ARG A 2 -6.74 -11.13 11.30
N ASN A 3 -5.65 -10.42 11.00
CA ASN A 3 -4.61 -10.15 12.01
C ASN A 3 -4.92 -8.82 12.72
N PRO A 4 -5.25 -8.82 14.03
CA PRO A 4 -5.51 -7.59 14.77
C PRO A 4 -4.25 -6.72 14.89
N GLY A 5 -4.42 -5.40 14.77
CA GLY A 5 -3.35 -4.42 14.99
C GLY A 5 -3.32 -3.34 13.91
N TYR A 6 -2.31 -2.49 14.01
CA TYR A 6 -2.02 -1.46 13.01
C TYR A 6 -0.72 -1.80 12.29
N VAL A 7 -0.64 -1.41 11.02
CA VAL A 7 0.58 -1.55 10.21
C VAL A 7 1.72 -0.69 10.76
N THR A 8 1.40 0.38 11.50
CA THR A 8 2.38 1.27 12.12
C THR A 8 1.95 1.62 13.53
N THR A 9 2.92 1.89 14.41
CA THR A 9 2.67 2.28 15.81
C THR A 9 2.45 3.77 16.01
N ASN A 10 2.70 4.62 15.00
CA ASN A 10 2.66 6.08 15.19
C ASN A 10 1.24 6.60 15.48
N GLN A 11 0.30 6.30 14.58
CA GLN A 11 -1.12 6.63 14.72
C GLN A 11 -1.95 5.80 13.73
N PRO A 12 -3.25 5.56 14.00
CA PRO A 12 -4.17 5.03 12.99
C PRO A 12 -4.17 5.92 11.75
N ARG A 13 -4.23 5.29 10.56
CA ARG A 13 -4.28 5.99 9.28
C ARG A 13 -5.55 5.62 8.54
N GLU A 14 -6.07 6.58 7.80
CA GLU A 14 -7.29 6.43 7.03
C GLU A 14 -7.00 5.89 5.63
N SER A 15 -8.08 5.57 4.91
CA SER A 15 -8.03 5.46 3.45
C SER A 15 -7.03 4.42 2.92
N PRO A 16 -6.95 3.20 3.49
CA PRO A 16 -5.97 2.20 3.07
C PRO A 16 -6.25 1.73 1.64
N VAL A 17 -5.20 1.68 0.81
CA VAL A 17 -5.27 1.13 -0.55
C VAL A 17 -4.23 0.02 -0.69
N SER A 18 -4.69 -1.22 -0.86
CA SER A 18 -3.84 -2.41 -1.04
C SER A 18 -3.86 -2.86 -2.50
N ILE A 19 -2.69 -3.00 -3.12
CA ILE A 19 -2.53 -3.18 -4.57
C ILE A 19 -1.55 -4.33 -4.84
N PRO A 20 -1.93 -5.39 -5.57
CA PRO A 20 -0.99 -6.39 -6.02
C PRO A 20 -0.09 -5.84 -7.14
N VAL A 21 1.19 -6.18 -7.11
CA VAL A 21 2.13 -5.80 -8.18
C VAL A 21 2.03 -6.80 -9.33
N LEU A 22 1.51 -6.35 -10.47
CA LEU A 22 1.28 -7.22 -11.63
C LEU A 22 2.54 -7.89 -12.19
N LYS A 23 3.72 -7.28 -12.01
CA LYS A 23 5.00 -7.79 -12.53
C LYS A 23 5.74 -8.69 -11.54
N ILE A 24 5.38 -8.67 -10.26
CA ILE A 24 6.10 -9.37 -9.18
C ILE A 24 5.08 -10.15 -8.37
N SER A 25 4.93 -11.43 -8.70
CA SER A 25 3.99 -12.31 -7.99
C SER A 25 4.28 -12.32 -6.49
N GLY A 26 3.23 -12.19 -5.69
CA GLY A 26 3.31 -12.17 -4.22
C GLY A 26 3.69 -10.82 -3.61
N LEU A 27 4.13 -9.82 -4.39
CA LEU A 27 4.37 -8.48 -3.88
C LEU A 27 3.07 -7.66 -3.87
N TYR A 28 2.78 -7.04 -2.72
CA TYR A 28 1.65 -6.15 -2.53
C TYR A 28 2.13 -4.83 -1.96
N HIS A 29 1.64 -3.72 -2.51
CA HIS A 29 1.77 -2.40 -1.91
C HIS A 29 0.57 -2.10 -1.02
N LEU A 30 0.81 -1.37 0.06
CA LEU A 30 -0.20 -0.76 0.89
C LEU A 30 0.12 0.73 1.03
N TRP A 31 -0.83 1.57 0.67
CA TRP A 31 -0.73 3.01 0.82
C TRP A 31 -1.69 3.47 1.93
N LEU A 32 -1.15 4.22 2.89
CA LEU A 32 -1.89 4.75 4.04
C LEU A 32 -1.85 6.28 4.01
N ASP A 33 -2.99 6.96 4.03
CA ASP A 33 -3.00 8.43 3.91
C ASP A 33 -2.44 9.07 5.19
N ASP A 34 -1.50 10.00 5.02
CA ASP A 34 -0.93 10.82 6.09
C ASP A 34 -1.67 12.12 6.34
N THR A 35 -2.72 12.41 5.57
CA THR A 35 -3.60 13.60 5.57
C THR A 35 -2.85 14.94 5.35
N THR A 36 -1.57 15.00 5.71
CA THR A 36 -0.63 16.11 5.56
C THR A 36 0.22 15.93 4.31
N THR A 37 1.00 14.84 4.24
CA THR A 37 1.99 14.66 3.15
C THR A 37 1.45 13.86 1.96
N GLY A 38 0.33 13.14 2.13
CA GLY A 38 -0.25 12.23 1.14
C GLY A 38 -0.05 10.78 1.55
N TYR A 39 -0.14 9.86 0.61
CA TYR A 39 0.07 8.45 0.89
C TYR A 39 1.49 8.11 1.35
N LEU A 40 1.59 7.36 2.45
CA LEU A 40 2.80 6.68 2.87
C LEU A 40 2.82 5.25 2.33
N PRO A 41 3.89 4.87 1.62
CA PRO A 41 4.01 3.57 1.00
C PRO A 41 4.59 2.49 1.92
N TYR A 42 3.94 1.33 1.89
CA TYR A 42 4.35 0.08 2.52
C TYR A 42 4.26 -1.07 1.51
N GLN A 43 4.92 -2.18 1.81
CA GLN A 43 4.84 -3.39 1.00
C GLN A 43 4.98 -4.66 1.84
N LEU A 44 4.56 -5.79 1.26
CA LEU A 44 4.85 -7.13 1.76
C LEU A 44 4.97 -8.12 0.60
N SER A 45 5.61 -9.27 0.84
CA SER A 45 5.77 -10.35 -0.15
C SER A 45 4.91 -11.59 0.12
N ASN A 46 4.17 -11.59 1.22
CA ASN A 46 3.21 -12.63 1.59
C ASN A 46 2.03 -12.00 2.33
N ILE A 47 0.86 -11.98 1.69
CA ILE A 47 -0.34 -11.32 2.22
C ILE A 47 -0.83 -11.96 3.52
N ASP A 48 -0.48 -13.23 3.75
CA ASP A 48 -0.78 -13.94 4.99
C ASP A 48 0.21 -13.61 6.10
N ALA A 49 1.39 -13.05 5.78
CA ALA A 49 2.45 -12.77 6.75
C ALA A 49 2.23 -11.50 7.59
N SER A 50 1.22 -10.68 7.30
CA SER A 50 0.78 -9.51 8.10
C SER A 50 1.85 -8.45 8.47
N ALA A 51 3.07 -8.58 7.98
CA ALA A 51 4.20 -7.72 8.29
C ALA A 51 4.49 -6.81 7.10
N TYR A 52 3.74 -5.71 7.01
CA TYR A 52 4.03 -4.64 6.05
C TYR A 52 5.27 -3.87 6.49
N THR A 53 6.22 -3.68 5.57
CA THR A 53 7.40 -2.85 5.78
C THR A 53 7.28 -1.56 4.98
N LYS A 54 7.81 -0.45 5.49
CA LYS A 54 7.86 0.81 4.73
C LYS A 54 8.67 0.58 3.43
N SER A 55 8.19 1.11 2.33
CA SER A 55 8.83 0.98 1.00
C SER A 55 9.15 2.34 0.42
N ASP A 56 10.12 2.41 -0.48
CA ASP A 56 10.40 3.64 -1.21
C ASP A 56 9.68 3.57 -2.55
N CYS A 57 8.47 4.14 -2.66
CA CYS A 57 7.73 4.24 -3.92
C CYS A 57 8.37 5.28 -4.86
N THR A 58 9.64 5.07 -5.21
CA THR A 58 10.41 5.92 -6.12
C THR A 58 9.69 6.04 -7.46
N GLY A 59 9.50 7.27 -7.93
CA GLY A 59 8.77 7.57 -9.17
C GLY A 59 7.25 7.62 -9.03
N SER A 60 6.68 7.39 -7.84
CA SER A 60 5.24 7.63 -7.63
C SER A 60 4.94 9.12 -7.56
N PRO A 61 3.77 9.57 -8.06
CA PRO A 61 3.34 10.96 -7.91
C PRO A 61 3.33 11.37 -6.44
N ALA A 62 3.83 12.57 -6.15
CA ALA A 62 3.82 13.11 -4.80
C ALA A 62 2.42 13.54 -4.38
N ARG A 63 2.15 13.52 -3.06
CA ARG A 63 0.94 14.07 -2.43
C ARG A 63 -0.38 13.45 -2.92
N LEU A 64 -0.34 12.21 -3.38
CA LEU A 64 -1.56 11.43 -3.64
C LEU A 64 -2.41 11.34 -2.36
N LYS A 65 -3.73 11.42 -2.53
CA LYS A 65 -4.73 11.36 -1.46
C LYS A 65 -5.72 10.25 -1.78
N TYR A 66 -6.67 10.03 -0.85
CA TYR A 66 -7.73 9.05 -0.98
C TYR A 66 -8.27 8.88 -2.40
N GLY A 67 -8.25 7.65 -2.90
CA GLY A 67 -8.71 7.31 -4.23
C GLY A 67 -8.68 5.80 -4.48
N SER A 68 -8.77 5.42 -5.75
CA SER A 68 -8.68 4.04 -6.20
C SER A 68 -7.54 3.87 -7.20
N VAL A 69 -7.03 2.65 -7.30
CA VAL A 69 -6.08 2.26 -8.33
C VAL A 69 -6.79 1.42 -9.35
N THR A 70 -6.67 1.82 -10.62
CA THR A 70 -7.12 1.02 -11.75
C THR A 70 -5.95 0.14 -12.20
N PRO A 71 -6.02 -1.20 -12.03
CA PRO A 71 -4.98 -2.08 -12.51
C PRO A 71 -4.90 -1.98 -14.04
N LEU A 72 -3.75 -1.56 -14.55
CA LEU A 72 -3.44 -1.64 -15.98
C LEU A 72 -3.14 -3.10 -16.31
N THR A 73 -4.18 -3.93 -16.34
CA THR A 73 -4.08 -5.27 -16.92
C THR A 73 -3.87 -5.06 -18.42
N LYS A 74 -2.77 -5.61 -18.95
CA LYS A 74 -2.55 -5.62 -20.39
C LYS A 74 -3.65 -6.50 -20.99
N ARG A 75 -4.72 -5.91 -21.54
CA ARG A 75 -5.47 -6.56 -22.61
C ARG A 75 -4.66 -6.32 -23.88
N VAL A 76 -3.96 -7.35 -24.35
CA VAL A 76 -3.66 -7.49 -25.78
C VAL A 76 -4.63 -8.53 -26.30
#